data_AF-H1HCR9-F1
#
_entry.id   AF-H1HCR9-F1
#
_cell.length_a   1.000
_cell.length_b   1.000
_cell.length_c   1.000
_cell.angle_alpha   90.00
_cell.angle_beta   90.00
_cell.angle_gamma   90.00
#
_symmetry.space_group_name_H-M   'P 1'
#
loop_
_entity.id
_entity.type
_entity.pdbx_description
1 polymer ?
#
loop_
_entity_poly.entity_id
_entity_poly.type
_entity_poly.pdbx_seq_one_letter_code
_entity_poly.pdbx_strand_id
1 'polypeptide(L)' 'MENNLYFKDETSKYIFFLVELGGKPQLDFLGVDFSHYSNKEKAKNWYSKIKNIIEKSEHSKVDEAIASLEKLYKGMAK' A
#
# COMPACT_ATOMS: atom_id res chain seq x y z
N MET A 1 -20.71 1.11 -4.55
CA MET A 1 -19.48 0.35 -4.27
C MET A 1 -19.92 -1.07 -3.99
N GLU A 2 -19.45 -2.05 -4.77
CA GLU A 2 -19.72 -3.46 -4.47
C GLU A 2 -19.26 -3.78 -3.05
N ASN A 3 -20.07 -4.54 -2.31
CA ASN A 3 -19.68 -5.05 -1.01
C ASN A 3 -18.43 -5.91 -1.19
N ASN A 4 -17.32 -5.50 -0.56
CA ASN A 4 -16.09 -6.27 -0.57
C ASN A 4 -16.30 -7.54 0.27
N LEU A 5 -16.53 -8.69 -0.40
CA LEU A 5 -16.84 -9.96 0.26
C LEU A 5 -15.69 -10.48 1.14
N TYR A 6 -14.46 -9.99 0.91
CA TYR A 6 -13.24 -10.55 1.50
C TYR A 6 -12.61 -9.67 2.58
N PHE A 7 -12.87 -8.36 2.57
CA PHE A 7 -12.27 -7.43 3.53
C PHE A 7 -13.32 -6.55 4.20
N LYS A 8 -13.19 -6.38 5.52
CA LYS A 8 -14.09 -5.55 6.33
C LYS A 8 -14.13 -4.08 5.89
N ASP A 9 -13.00 -3.54 5.45
CA ASP A 9 -12.83 -2.15 5.04
C ASP A 9 -11.59 -1.98 4.15
N GLU A 10 -11.43 -0.77 3.61
CA GLU A 10 -10.31 -0.43 2.73
C GLU A 10 -8.96 -0.47 3.47
N THR A 11 -8.92 -0.07 4.75
CA THR A 11 -7.68 -0.11 5.54
C THR A 11 -7.15 -1.52 5.69
N SER A 12 -8.02 -2.47 6.06
CA SER A 12 -7.67 -3.87 6.26
C SER A 12 -7.19 -4.53 4.98
N LYS A 13 -7.78 -4.12 3.85
CA LYS A 13 -7.34 -4.55 2.52
C LYS A 13 -5.89 -4.11 2.25
N TYR A 14 -5.56 -2.83 2.45
CA TYR A 14 -4.19 -2.35 2.23
C TYR A 14 -3.19 -2.94 3.22
N ILE A 15 -3.56 -3.09 4.49
CA ILE A 15 -2.71 -3.75 5.49
C ILE A 15 -2.40 -5.19 5.06
N PHE A 16 -3.41 -5.95 4.62
CA PHE A 16 -3.18 -7.30 4.11
C PHE A 16 -2.24 -7.31 2.90
N PHE A 17 -2.44 -6.42 1.91
CA PHE A 17 -1.55 -6.33 0.75
C PHE A 17 -0.11 -5.96 1.12
N LEU A 18 0.08 -5.12 2.14
CA LEU A 18 1.40 -4.67 2.57
C LEU A 18 2.14 -5.70 3.45
N VAL A 19 1.41 -6.46 4.25
CA VAL A 19 1.99 -7.36 5.27
C VAL A 19 2.07 -8.81 4.79
N GLU A 20 0.99 -9.33 4.19
CA GLU A 20 0.87 -10.77 3.90
C GLU A 20 1.30 -11.13 2.47
N LEU A 21 1.24 -10.16 1.56
CA LEU A 21 1.68 -10.37 0.18
C LEU A 21 3.15 -9.95 0.00
N GLY A 22 3.80 -10.57 -0.97
CA GLY A 22 5.14 -10.18 -1.41
C GLY A 22 5.29 -10.30 -2.93
N GLY A 23 6.37 -9.73 -3.46
CA GLY A 23 6.72 -9.85 -4.88
C GLY A 23 5.67 -9.23 -5.80
N LYS A 24 5.48 -9.83 -6.98
CA LYS A 24 4.56 -9.31 -8.02
C LYS A 24 3.11 -9.18 -7.54
N PRO A 25 2.50 -10.17 -6.84
CA PRO A 25 1.13 -10.02 -6.35
C PRO A 25 0.93 -8.79 -5.47
N GLN A 26 1.87 -8.50 -4.58
CA GLN A 26 1.81 -7.29 -3.75
C GLN A 26 1.75 -6.02 -4.61
N LEU A 27 2.61 -5.91 -5.62
CA LEU A 27 2.62 -4.75 -6.51
C LEU A 27 1.33 -4.63 -7.32
N ASP A 28 0.84 -5.74 -7.88
CA ASP A 28 -0.40 -5.77 -8.67
C ASP A 28 -1.60 -5.28 -7.83
N PHE A 29 -1.75 -5.79 -6.60
CA PHE A 29 -2.85 -5.41 -5.72
C PHE A 29 -2.73 -3.98 -5.15
N LEU A 30 -1.51 -3.47 -5.01
CA LEU A 30 -1.24 -2.07 -4.63
C LEU A 30 -1.34 -1.10 -5.82
N GLY A 31 -1.59 -1.59 -7.03
CA GLY A 31 -1.65 -0.79 -8.26
C GLY A 31 -0.31 -0.16 -8.64
N VAL A 32 0.80 -0.76 -8.23
CA VAL A 32 2.15 -0.30 -8.53
C VAL A 32 2.58 -0.84 -9.88
N ASP A 33 3.01 0.07 -10.75
CA ASP A 33 3.51 -0.22 -12.09
C ASP A 33 4.81 0.54 -12.37
N PHE A 34 5.38 0.37 -13.56
CA PHE A 34 6.62 1.03 -13.99
C PHE A 34 6.56 2.56 -13.91
N SER A 35 5.39 3.18 -14.08
CA SER A 35 5.28 4.64 -14.07
C SER A 35 5.52 5.22 -12.67
N HIS A 36 5.32 4.44 -11.61
CA HIS A 36 5.67 4.85 -10.25
C HIS A 36 7.20 4.91 -10.06
N TYR A 37 7.98 4.11 -10.79
CA TYR A 37 9.43 4.17 -10.76
C TYR A 37 9.99 5.31 -11.64
N SER A 38 9.24 5.72 -12.66
CA SER A 38 9.67 6.77 -13.60
C SER A 38 9.18 8.18 -13.24
N ASN A 39 8.16 8.30 -12.37
CA ASN A 39 7.57 9.58 -11.98
C ASN A 39 7.50 9.71 -10.45
N LYS A 40 8.38 10.57 -9.91
CA LYS A 40 8.49 10.83 -8.46
C LYS A 40 7.21 11.40 -7.86
N GLU A 41 6.48 12.24 -8.58
CA GLU A 41 5.23 12.81 -8.09
C GLU A 41 4.14 11.74 -8.01
N LYS A 42 4.06 10.86 -9.02
CA LYS A 42 3.14 9.72 -9.01
C LYS A 42 3.44 8.77 -7.84
N ALA A 43 4.71 8.44 -7.61
CA ALA A 43 5.15 7.62 -6.48
C ALA A 43 4.77 8.27 -5.14
N LYS A 44 5.03 9.56 -4.98
CA LYS A 44 4.72 10.31 -3.75
C LYS A 44 3.22 10.34 -3.48
N ASN A 45 2.41 10.62 -4.51
CA ASN A 45 0.95 10.65 -4.40
C ASN A 45 0.38 9.27 -4.02
N TRP A 46 0.91 8.19 -4.63
CA TRP A 46 0.57 6.82 -4.26
C TRP A 46 0.91 6.52 -2.80
N TYR A 47 2.15 6.82 -2.37
CA TYR A 47 2.60 6.60 -1.00
C TYR A 47 1.75 7.35 0.02
N SER A 48 1.54 8.66 -0.19
CA SER A 48 0.77 9.51 0.72
C SER A 48 -0.69 9.06 0.81
N LYS A 49 -1.30 8.64 -0.31
CA LYS A 49 -2.68 8.14 -0.31
C LYS A 49 -2.81 6.91 0.57
N ILE A 50 -1.97 5.90 0.38
CA ILE A 50 -2.06 4.64 1.16
C ILE A 50 -1.71 4.90 2.62
N LYS A 51 -0.67 5.69 2.91
CA LYS A 51 -0.27 6.04 4.27
C LYS A 51 -1.42 6.69 5.04
N ASN A 52 -2.09 7.69 4.46
CA ASN A 52 -3.22 8.38 5.08
C ASN A 52 -4.41 7.45 5.40
N ILE A 53 -4.59 6.37 4.63
CA ILE A 53 -5.66 5.38 4.84
C ILE A 53 -5.33 4.45 6.01
N ILE A 54 -4.06 4.04 6.15
CA ILE A 54 -3.65 3.07 7.17
C ILE A 54 -3.25 3.72 8.50
N GLU A 55 -2.66 4.92 8.48
CA GLU A 55 -2.11 5.58 9.70
C GLU A 55 -3.19 5.96 10.73
N LYS A 56 -4.43 6.14 10.27
CA LYS A 56 -5.56 6.53 11.13
C LYS A 56 -6.29 5.34 11.74
N SER A 57 -5.83 4.13 11.48
CA SER A 57 -6.48 2.90 11.91
C SER A 57 -5.96 2.41 13.25
N GLU A 58 -6.84 1.78 14.02
CA GLU A 58 -6.49 1.05 15.25
C GLU A 58 -6.03 -0.39 14.97
N HIS A 59 -5.81 -0.76 13.70
CA HIS A 59 -5.41 -2.11 13.35
C HIS A 59 -4.01 -2.43 13.91
N SER A 60 -3.87 -3.58 14.58
CA SER A 60 -2.63 -4.02 15.25
C SER A 60 -1.40 -4.20 14.35
N LYS A 61 -1.54 -4.03 13.04
CA LYS A 61 -0.52 -4.27 12.02
C LYS A 61 -0.14 -2.99 11.26
N VAL A 62 -0.62 -1.82 11.71
CA VAL A 62 -0.35 -0.53 11.06
C VAL A 62 1.14 -0.25 10.95
N ASP A 63 1.91 -0.46 12.02
CA ASP A 63 3.36 -0.19 12.00
C ASP A 63 4.10 -1.08 10.99
N GLU A 64 3.74 -2.36 10.92
CA GLU A 64 4.31 -3.31 9.97
C GLU A 64 3.94 -2.94 8.52
N ALA A 65 2.68 -2.55 8.29
CA ALA A 65 2.20 -2.09 7.00
C ALA A 65 2.90 -0.80 6.55
N ILE A 66 3.11 0.17 7.46
CA ILE A 66 3.84 1.42 7.18
C ILE A 66 5.31 1.10 6.83
N ALA A 67 5.97 0.22 7.57
CA ALA A 67 7.35 -0.17 7.29
C ALA A 67 7.49 -0.83 5.90
N SER A 68 6.54 -1.70 5.53
CA SER A 68 6.48 -2.30 4.19
C SER A 68 6.24 -1.25 3.10
N LEU A 69 5.29 -0.33 3.32
CA LEU A 69 4.99 0.76 2.40
C LEU A 69 6.22 1.67 2.16
N GLU A 70 6.94 2.01 3.22
CA GLU A 70 8.16 2.82 3.14
C GLU A 70 9.28 2.10 2.38
N LYS A 71 9.43 0.78 2.58
CA LYS A 71 10.40 -0.02 1.84
C LYS A 71 10.10 -0.01 0.34
N LEU A 72 8.83 -0.19 -0.05
CA LEU A 72 8.42 -0.12 -1.45
C LEU A 72 8.68 1.26 -2.05
N TYR A 73 8.28 2.34 -1.35
CA TYR A 73 8.49 3.71 -1.82
C TYR A 73 9.98 4.08 -1.97
N LYS A 74 10.83 3.67 -1.02
CA LYS A 74 12.29 3.83 -1.13
C LYS A 74 12.86 3.09 -2.34
N GLY A 75 12.26 1.96 -2.73
CA GLY A 75 12.61 1.24 -3.95
C GLY A 75 12.24 1.98 -5.24
N MET A 76 11.21 2.84 -5.21
CA MET A 76 10.78 3.67 -6.35
C MET A 76 11.61 4.95 -6.50
N ALA A 77 12.10 5.50 -5.39
CA ALA A 77 12.83 6.76 -5.35
C ALA A 77 14.35 6.61 -5.60
N LYS A 78 14.79 5.43 -6.06
CA LYS A 78 16.16 5.19 -6.54
C LYS A 78 16.36 5.76 -7.93
#